data_AF-A0A0G0A148-F1
#
_entry.id   AF-A0A0G0A148-F1
#
_cell.length_a   1.000
_cell.length_b   1.000
_cell.length_c   1.000
_cell.angle_alpha   90.00
_cell.angle_beta   90.00
_cell.angle_gamma   90.00
#
_symmetry.space_group_name_H-M   'P 1'
#
loop_
_entity.id
_entity.type
_entity.pdbx_description
1 polymer ?
#
loop_
_entity_poly.entity_id
_entity_poly.type
_entity_poly.pdbx_seq_one_letter_code
_entity_poly.pdbx_strand_id
1 'polypeptide(L)' 'MDSVQRLLVIVVITLTVLLVIVGVQVVFIILDLRRSVKRLNSILEDSILGGGLIRPERLTGIAEMFKKDKSITTHGQE' A
#
# COMPACT_ATOMS: atom_id res chain seq x y z
N MET A 1 48.62 -18.95 17.77
CA MET A 1 47.54 -17.95 17.80
C MET A 1 46.64 -18.30 18.96
N ASP A 2 46.32 -17.34 19.82
CA ASP A 2 45.41 -17.54 20.95
C ASP A 2 44.05 -18.08 20.47
N SER A 3 43.50 -19.07 21.19
CA SER A 3 42.22 -19.71 20.84
C SER A 3 41.09 -18.70 20.71
N VAL A 4 41.12 -17.64 21.54
CA VAL A 4 40.16 -16.54 21.51
C VAL A 4 40.26 -15.76 20.19
N GLN A 5 41.47 -15.42 19.75
CA GLN A 5 41.68 -14.68 18.50
C GLN A 5 41.18 -15.48 17.29
N ARG A 6 41.43 -16.79 17.26
CA ARG A 6 40.94 -17.67 16.19
C ARG A 6 39.41 -17.70 16.14
N LEU A 7 38.76 -17.76 17.30
CA LEU A 7 37.30 -17.76 17.40
C LEU A 7 36.71 -16.42 16.93
N LEU A 8 37.27 -15.31 17.37
CA LEU A 8 36.83 -13.97 16.94
C LEU A 8 36.95 -13.78 15.43
N VAL A 9 38.04 -14.23 14.81
CA VAL A 9 38.22 -14.14 13.35
C VAL A 9 37.12 -14.91 12.62
N ILE A 10 36.78 -16.12 13.07
CA ILE A 10 35.71 -16.92 12.45
C ILE A 10 34.36 -16.21 12.57
N VAL A 11 34.04 -15.68 13.76
CA VAL A 11 32.79 -14.96 14.00
C VAL A 11 32.68 -13.72 13.13
N VAL A 12 33.75 -12.92 13.04
CA VAL A 12 33.78 -11.71 12.21
C VAL A 12 33.57 -12.06 10.75
N ILE A 13 34.30 -13.05 10.21
CA ILE A 13 34.13 -13.48 8.81
C ILE A 13 32.69 -13.94 8.56
N THR A 14 32.13 -14.72 9.49
CA THR A 14 30.75 -15.21 9.39
C THR A 14 29.76 -14.06 9.36
N LEU A 15 29.86 -13.12 10.30
CA LEU A 15 29.01 -11.94 10.36
C LEU A 15 29.16 -11.07 9.11
N THR A 16 30.38 -10.86 8.61
CA THR A 16 30.62 -10.10 7.39
C THR A 16 29.96 -10.76 6.18
N VAL A 17 30.10 -12.08 6.02
CA VAL A 17 29.44 -12.81 4.92
C VAL A 17 27.92 -12.71 5.02
N LEU A 18 27.36 -12.88 6.23
CA LEU A 18 25.92 -12.73 6.46
C LEU A 18 25.44 -11.31 6.12
N LEU A 19 26.17 -10.27 6.54
CA LEU A 19 25.84 -8.88 6.23
C LEU A 19 25.89 -8.59 4.73
N VAL A 20 26.86 -9.15 4.01
CA VAL A 20 26.95 -9.00 2.54
C VAL A 20 25.71 -9.63 1.88
N ILE A 21 25.33 -10.84 2.29
CA ILE A 21 24.16 -11.54 1.75
C ILE A 21 22.89 -10.73 2.01
N VAL A 22 22.68 -10.26 3.24
CA VAL A 22 21.51 -9.43 3.60
C VAL A 22 21.51 -8.12 2.83
N GLY A 23 22.66 -7.47 2.66
CA GLY A 23 22.80 -6.23 1.89
C GLY A 23 22.32 -6.41 0.44
N VAL A 24 22.75 -7.51 -0.20
CA VAL A 24 22.29 -7.86 -1.55
C VAL A 24 20.77 -8.12 -1.56
N GLN A 25 20.24 -8.88 -0.60
CA GLN A 25 18.80 -9.13 -0.50
C GLN A 25 17.98 -7.84 -0.40
N VAL A 26 18.41 -6.89 0.42
CA VAL A 26 17.72 -5.60 0.59
C VAL A 26 17.68 -4.81 -0.71
N VAL A 27 18.76 -4.81 -1.51
CA VAL A 27 18.77 -4.15 -2.83
C VAL A 27 17.72 -4.78 -3.75
N PHE A 28 17.64 -6.11 -3.81
CA PHE A 28 16.61 -6.79 -4.60
C PHE A 28 15.19 -6.48 -4.13
N ILE A 29 14.97 -6.45 -2.81
CA ILE A 29 13.67 -6.10 -2.22
C ILE A 29 13.27 -4.67 -2.61
N ILE A 30 14.18 -3.69 -2.53
CA ILE A 30 13.88 -2.29 -2.93
C ILE A 30 13.50 -2.21 -4.41
N LEU A 31 14.20 -2.94 -5.29
CA LEU A 31 13.90 -2.96 -6.71
C LEU A 31 12.50 -3.51 -7.00
N ASP A 32 12.10 -4.57 -6.30
CA ASP A 32 10.78 -5.18 -6.44
C ASP A 32 9.68 -4.31 -5.81
N LEU A 33 9.93 -3.74 -4.63
CA LEU A 33 9.03 -2.77 -3.99
C LEU A 33 8.77 -1.57 -4.89
N ARG A 34 9.80 -1.03 -5.56
CA ARG A 34 9.62 0.09 -6.50
C ARG A 34 8.66 -0.28 -7.64
N ARG A 35 8.74 -1.50 -8.16
CA ARG A 35 7.83 -2.01 -9.20
C ARG A 35 6.42 -2.18 -8.67
N SER A 36 6.28 -2.72 -7.46
CA SER A 36 5.00 -2.91 -6.78
C SER A 36 4.32 -1.58 -6.48
N VAL A 37 5.03 -0.58 -5.97
CA VAL A 37 4.51 0.77 -5.71
C VAL A 37 3.99 1.43 -6.99
N LYS A 38 4.70 1.29 -8.12
CA LYS A 38 4.20 1.83 -9.41
C LYS A 38 2.88 1.19 -9.83
N ARG A 39 2.72 -0.12 -9.66
CA ARG A 39 1.47 -0.83 -9.95
C ARG A 39 0.35 -0.44 -9.00
N LEU A 40 0.66 -0.26 -7.72
CA LEU A 40 -0.29 0.23 -6.73
C LEU A 40 -0.75 1.65 -7.08
N ASN A 41 0.16 2.52 -7.52
CA ASN A 41 -0.19 3.87 -7.95
C ASN A 41 -1.17 3.86 -9.13
N SER A 42 -0.91 3.02 -10.15
CA SER A 42 -1.83 2.91 -11.28
C SER A 42 -3.18 2.31 -10.87
N ILE A 43 -3.22 1.32 -9.99
CA ILE A 43 -4.48 0.74 -9.50
C ILE A 43 -5.26 1.76 -8.67
N LEU A 44 -4.57 2.53 -7.82
CA LEU A 44 -5.18 3.57 -7.00
C LEU A 44 -5.78 4.68 -7.86
N GLU A 45 -5.04 5.14 -8.87
CA GLU A 45 -5.51 6.12 -9.85
C GLU A 45 -6.71 5.58 -10.65
N ASP A 46 -6.65 4.34 -11.14
CA ASP A 46 -7.74 3.74 -11.90
C ASP A 46 -8.99 3.47 -11.05
N SER A 47 -8.82 3.13 -9.76
CA SER A 47 -9.94 2.81 -8.85
C SER A 47 -10.57 4.07 -8.23
N ILE A 48 -9.76 5.08 -7.92
CA ILE A 48 -10.24 6.33 -7.28
C ILE A 48 -10.63 7.38 -8.33
N LEU A 49 -9.81 7.58 -9.37
CA LEU A 49 -10.00 8.64 -10.37
C LEU A 49 -10.70 8.12 -11.64
N GLY A 50 -10.43 6.89 -12.10
CA GLY A 50 -11.02 6.31 -13.31
C GLY A 50 -12.34 5.54 -13.11
N GLY A 51 -12.49 4.86 -11.97
CA GLY A 51 -13.50 3.82 -11.72
C GLY A 51 -14.82 4.29 -11.06
N GLY A 52 -15.00 5.58 -10.83
CA GLY A 52 -16.32 6.14 -10.48
C GLY A 52 -16.69 6.24 -8.99
N LEU A 53 -15.75 6.05 -8.06
CA LEU A 53 -16.01 6.36 -6.63
C LEU A 53 -16.04 7.87 -6.34
N ILE A 54 -15.34 8.69 -7.14
CA ILE A 54 -15.42 10.16 -7.10
C ILE A 54 -15.92 10.69 -8.45
N ARG A 55 -17.07 10.19 -8.92
CA ARG A 55 -17.87 10.94 -9.89
C ARG A 55 -18.87 11.78 -9.12
N PRO A 56 -18.72 13.13 -9.08
CA PRO A 56 -19.73 13.99 -8.47
C PRO A 56 -21.12 13.72 -9.06
N GLU A 57 -21.22 13.30 -10.34
CA GLU A 57 -22.49 12.95 -10.97
C GLU A 57 -23.27 11.81 -10.28
N ARG A 58 -22.60 10.79 -9.74
CA ARG A 58 -23.28 9.66 -9.05
C ARG A 58 -23.57 9.97 -7.59
N LEU A 59 -22.69 10.73 -6.93
CA LEU A 59 -22.88 11.18 -5.55
C LEU A 59 -24.03 12.22 -5.46
N THR A 60 -24.20 13.08 -6.47
CA THR A 60 -25.35 14.00 -6.57
C THR A 60 -26.67 13.25 -6.69
N GLY A 61 -26.75 12.19 -7.51
CA GLY A 61 -27.98 11.41 -7.66
C GLY A 61 -28.40 10.66 -6.39
N ILE A 62 -27.45 10.14 -5.63
CA ILE A 62 -27.73 9.47 -4.34
C ILE A 62 -28.16 10.50 -3.29
N ALA A 63 -27.53 11.68 -3.27
CA ALA A 63 -27.93 12.78 -2.38
C ALA A 63 -29.34 13.31 -2.72
N GLU A 64 -29.71 13.37 -4.01
CA GLU A 64 -31.05 13.74 -4.46
C GLU A 64 -32.11 12.68 -4.09
N MET A 65 -31.80 11.39 -4.25
CA MET A 65 -32.72 10.32 -3.81
C MET A 65 -32.97 10.37 -2.30
N PHE A 66 -31.94 10.59 -1.49
CA PHE A 66 -32.06 10.71 -0.03
C PHE A 66 -32.89 11.93 0.39
N LYS A 67 -32.75 13.05 -0.34
CA LYS A 67 -33.52 14.27 -0.07
C LYS A 67 -34.98 14.13 -0.50
N LYS A 68 -35.25 13.39 -1.58
CA LYS A 68 -36.61 13.15 -2.11
C LYS A 68 -37.42 12.19 -1.24
N ASP A 69 -36.79 11.16 -0.68
CA ASP A 69 -37.43 10.23 0.25
C ASP A 69 -37.99 10.96 1.50
N LYS A 70 -37.24 11.93 2.03
CA LYS A 70 -37.64 12.76 3.17
C LYS A 70 -38.82 13.71 2.89
N SER A 71 -39.13 13.99 1.63
CA SER A 71 -40.21 14.92 1.23
C SER A 71 -41.55 14.21 0.99
N ILE A 72 -41.53 12.90 0.71
CA ILE A 72 -42.72 12.15 0.28
C ILE A 72 -43.56 11.67 1.48
N THR A 73 -42.98 11.58 2.67
CA THR A 73 -43.70 11.15 3.89
C THR A 73 -44.56 12.24 4.56
N THR A 74 -44.57 13.47 4.05
CA THR A 74 -45.28 14.61 4.68
C THR A 74 -46.55 15.07 3.93
N HIS A 75 -46.85 14.56 2.74
CA HIS A 75 -48.05 14.95 1.96
C HIS A 75 -49.07 13.82 1.80
N GLY A 76 -49.23 12.98 2.84
CA GLY A 76 -50.17 11.85 2.84
C GLY A 76 -51.07 11.78 4.08
N GLN A 77 -51.28 12.92 4.76
CA GLN A 77 -52.32 13.07 5.78
C GLN A 77 -53.16 14.31 5.46
N GLU A 78 -54.07 14.15 4.50
CA GLU A 78 -55.40 14.78 4.48
C GLU A 78 -56.38 13.79 3.87
#